data_AF-A0A7W0YIK7-F1
#
_entry.id   AF-A0A7W0YIK7-F1
#
_cell.length_a   1.000
_cell.length_b   1.000
_cell.length_c   1.000
_cell.angle_alpha   90.00
_cell.angle_beta   90.00
_cell.angle_gamma   90.00
#
_symmetry.space_group_name_H-M   'P 1'
#
loop_
_entity.id
_entity.type
_entity.pdbx_description
1 polymer ?
#
loop_
_entity_poly.entity_id
_entity_poly.type
_entity_poly.pdbx_seq_one_letter_code
_entity_poly.pdbx_strand_id
1 'polypeptide(L)'
;RQAQLTVLDAEATLNKFMVNGLPDWRRFELLVGSNVARLGARTGNGNVRAYGEMVGLLWSAGQRDAAIMLESYWNRLLGSQSFSLYCAYPIDIFGHDFQVATVDAIFCAHSHLLPSGPQVEAALERAMKDVLGPRLEGLRPLIKANYRPTWATLPPVEAVILWLRNNLRGSADEIMTRAGRYCRSSSLPRTTYGGMLDANRHGW
;
A
#
# COMPACT_ATOMS: atom_id res chain seq x y z
N ARG A 1 -7.11 15.99 -29.18
CA ARG A 1 -6.50 15.47 -27.92
C ARG A 1 -7.50 14.49 -27.29
N GLN A 2 -7.40 13.18 -27.56
CA GLN A 2 -8.43 12.22 -27.15
C GLN A 2 -7.82 11.04 -26.37
N ALA A 3 -8.37 10.79 -25.17
CA ALA A 3 -8.29 9.59 -24.34
C ALA A 3 -6.90 8.99 -24.02
N GLN A 4 -6.07 9.73 -23.26
CA GLN A 4 -4.88 9.19 -22.57
C GLN A 4 -5.22 8.42 -21.28
N LEU A 5 -6.50 8.36 -20.90
CA LEU A 5 -6.98 7.78 -19.65
C LEU A 5 -8.10 6.78 -19.94
N THR A 6 -8.01 5.60 -19.32
CA THR A 6 -9.12 4.64 -19.21
C THR A 6 -9.41 4.46 -17.73
N VAL A 7 -10.65 4.71 -17.33
CA VAL A 7 -11.13 4.47 -15.96
C VAL A 7 -12.01 3.23 -15.99
N LEU A 8 -11.72 2.28 -15.12
CA LEU A 8 -12.48 1.05 -14.96
C LEU A 8 -12.88 0.95 -13.49
N ASP A 9 -14.16 0.68 -13.24
CA ASP A 9 -14.64 0.39 -11.90
C ASP A 9 -13.98 -0.91 -11.40
N ALA A 10 -13.32 -0.87 -10.24
CA ALA A 10 -12.49 -1.97 -9.76
C ALA A 10 -13.34 -3.22 -9.49
N GLU A 11 -14.46 -3.09 -8.79
CA GLU A 11 -15.32 -4.21 -8.41
C GLU A 11 -15.98 -4.84 -9.64
N ALA A 12 -16.59 -4.02 -10.51
CA ALA A 12 -17.21 -4.49 -11.74
C ALA A 12 -16.20 -5.10 -12.71
N THR A 13 -14.96 -4.61 -12.73
CA THR A 13 -13.89 -5.18 -13.56
C THR A 13 -13.41 -6.50 -12.99
N LEU A 14 -13.18 -6.57 -11.67
CA LEU A 14 -12.82 -7.78 -10.96
C LEU A 14 -13.84 -8.90 -11.22
N ASN A 15 -15.13 -8.62 -11.04
CA ASN A 15 -16.22 -9.57 -11.26
C ASN A 15 -16.25 -10.19 -12.67
N LYS A 16 -15.70 -9.52 -13.69
CA LYS A 16 -15.66 -10.05 -15.07
C LYS A 16 -14.64 -11.17 -15.26
N PHE A 17 -13.63 -11.26 -14.41
CA PHE A 17 -12.60 -12.30 -14.50
C PHE A 17 -12.54 -13.22 -13.29
N MET A 18 -13.42 -13.08 -12.30
CA MET A 18 -13.56 -14.04 -11.21
C MET A 18 -14.38 -15.26 -11.63
N VAL A 19 -13.91 -16.46 -11.27
CA VAL A 19 -14.56 -17.76 -11.49
C VAL A 19 -14.40 -18.59 -10.21
N ASN A 20 -15.51 -19.00 -9.61
CA ASN A 20 -15.53 -19.80 -8.38
C ASN A 20 -14.66 -19.21 -7.24
N GLY A 21 -14.67 -17.88 -7.10
CA GLY A 21 -13.91 -17.18 -6.05
C GLY A 21 -12.43 -16.96 -6.34
N LEU A 22 -11.93 -17.34 -7.52
CA LEU A 22 -10.55 -17.11 -7.95
C LEU A 22 -10.49 -16.35 -9.28
N PRO A 23 -9.45 -15.54 -9.53
CA PRO A 23 -9.28 -14.88 -10.82
C PRO A 23 -8.92 -15.92 -11.91
N ASP A 24 -9.46 -15.74 -13.12
CA ASP A 24 -9.12 -16.53 -14.31
C ASP A 24 -8.14 -15.75 -15.21
N TRP A 25 -6.99 -16.37 -15.51
CA TRP A 25 -5.93 -15.75 -16.29
C TRP A 25 -6.40 -15.29 -17.67
N ARG A 26 -7.14 -16.13 -18.40
CA ARG A 26 -7.53 -15.81 -19.79
C ARG A 26 -8.49 -14.63 -19.82
N ARG A 27 -9.45 -14.57 -18.90
CA ARG A 27 -10.38 -13.45 -18.77
C ARG A 27 -9.66 -12.17 -18.33
N PHE A 28 -8.72 -12.28 -17.39
CA PHE A 28 -7.88 -11.16 -16.98
C PHE A 28 -7.06 -10.60 -18.15
N GLU A 29 -6.36 -11.46 -18.90
CA GLU A 29 -5.53 -11.09 -20.04
C GLU A 29 -6.36 -10.44 -21.16
N LEU A 30 -7.50 -11.03 -21.49
CA LEU A 30 -8.42 -10.49 -22.50
C LEU A 30 -8.99 -9.13 -22.09
N LEU A 31 -9.30 -8.92 -20.81
CA LEU A 31 -9.89 -7.68 -20.33
C LEU A 31 -8.81 -6.64 -20.03
N VAL A 32 -7.98 -6.87 -19.02
CA VAL A 32 -6.98 -5.92 -18.52
C VAL A 32 -5.82 -5.79 -19.51
N GLY A 33 -5.28 -6.92 -19.97
CA GLY A 33 -4.14 -6.93 -20.89
C GLY A 33 -4.43 -6.21 -22.20
N SER A 34 -5.63 -6.37 -22.77
CA SER A 34 -6.02 -5.65 -23.99
C SER A 34 -6.19 -4.14 -23.77
N ASN A 35 -6.67 -3.71 -22.61
CA ASN A 35 -6.76 -2.29 -22.27
C ASN A 35 -5.37 -1.64 -22.15
N VAL A 36 -4.42 -2.32 -21.50
CA VAL A 36 -3.01 -1.87 -21.39
C VAL A 36 -2.37 -1.78 -22.78
N ALA A 37 -2.47 -2.83 -23.60
CA ALA A 37 -1.91 -2.86 -24.94
C ALA A 37 -2.49 -1.75 -25.83
N ARG A 38 -3.81 -1.54 -25.78
CA ARG A 38 -4.49 -0.48 -26.54
C ARG A 38 -4.03 0.92 -26.12
N LEU A 39 -3.78 1.16 -24.85
CA LEU A 39 -3.24 2.43 -24.37
C LEU A 39 -1.80 2.64 -24.81
N GLY A 40 -0.95 1.60 -24.70
CA GLY A 40 0.45 1.65 -25.13
C GLY A 40 0.59 1.95 -26.62
N ALA A 41 -0.24 1.33 -27.46
CA ALA A 41 -0.24 1.58 -28.90
C ALA A 41 -0.57 3.05 -29.25
N ARG A 42 -1.44 3.70 -28.47
CA ARG A 42 -1.85 5.10 -28.68
C ARG A 42 -0.81 6.12 -28.24
N THR A 43 0.07 5.76 -27.31
CA THR A 43 1.13 6.63 -26.80
C THR A 43 2.47 6.41 -27.51
N GLY A 44 2.50 5.65 -28.60
CA GLY A 44 3.74 5.31 -29.31
C GLY A 44 4.69 4.45 -28.46
N ASN A 45 4.15 3.52 -27.69
CA ASN A 45 4.85 2.73 -26.67
C ASN A 45 5.41 3.58 -25.50
N GLY A 46 4.84 4.76 -25.25
CA GLY A 46 5.12 5.51 -24.03
C GLY A 46 4.64 4.76 -22.77
N ASN A 47 5.26 5.04 -21.62
CA ASN A 47 5.00 4.35 -20.36
C ASN A 47 3.53 4.47 -19.92
N VAL A 48 2.75 3.40 -20.14
CA VAL A 48 1.41 3.26 -19.56
C VAL A 48 1.56 3.15 -18.03
N ARG A 49 0.70 3.84 -17.29
CA ARG A 49 0.61 3.73 -15.83
C ARG A 49 -0.74 3.13 -15.49
N ALA A 50 -0.74 1.98 -14.83
CA ALA A 50 -1.93 1.32 -14.32
C ALA A 50 -2.00 1.56 -12.81
N TYR A 51 -3.15 2.04 -12.33
CA TYR A 51 -3.46 2.10 -10.91
C TYR A 51 -4.61 1.15 -10.62
N GLY A 52 -4.49 0.33 -9.57
CA GLY A 52 -5.46 -0.71 -9.28
C GLY A 52 -5.72 -0.93 -7.79
N GLU A 53 -7.00 -1.00 -7.43
CA GLU A 53 -7.47 -1.32 -6.07
C GLU A 53 -8.04 -2.75 -5.98
N MET A 54 -8.13 -3.48 -7.09
CA MET A 54 -8.78 -4.81 -7.15
C MET A 54 -8.14 -5.83 -6.21
N VAL A 55 -6.81 -5.82 -6.05
CA VAL A 55 -6.13 -6.70 -5.08
C VAL A 55 -6.48 -6.29 -3.65
N GLY A 56 -6.55 -4.98 -3.37
CA GLY A 56 -6.98 -4.44 -2.08
C GLY A 56 -8.43 -4.76 -1.73
N LEU A 57 -9.33 -4.84 -2.71
CA LEU A 57 -10.72 -5.29 -2.52
C LEU A 57 -10.77 -6.76 -2.09
N LEU A 58 -10.09 -7.66 -2.82
CA LEU A 58 -10.00 -9.08 -2.46
C LEU A 58 -9.40 -9.27 -1.07
N TRP A 59 -8.36 -8.50 -0.77
CA TRP A 59 -7.70 -8.51 0.53
C TRP A 59 -8.65 -8.14 1.67
N SER A 60 -9.37 -7.03 1.52
CA SER A 60 -10.32 -6.53 2.52
C SER A 60 -11.49 -7.50 2.73
N ALA A 61 -11.87 -8.24 1.69
CA ALA A 61 -12.90 -9.27 1.74
C ALA A 61 -12.40 -10.61 2.34
N GLY A 62 -11.14 -10.70 2.79
CA GLY A 62 -10.54 -11.92 3.33
C GLY A 62 -10.18 -12.98 2.27
N GLN A 63 -10.30 -12.66 0.98
CA GLN A 63 -10.03 -13.55 -0.15
C GLN A 63 -8.53 -13.56 -0.50
N ARG A 64 -7.70 -13.98 0.46
CA ARG A 64 -6.23 -13.89 0.38
C ARG A 64 -5.65 -14.64 -0.82
N ASP A 65 -6.12 -15.86 -1.07
CA ASP A 65 -5.62 -16.68 -2.19
C ASP A 65 -5.92 -16.03 -3.55
N ALA A 66 -7.12 -15.46 -3.71
CA ALA A 66 -7.51 -14.72 -4.90
C ALA A 66 -6.65 -13.47 -5.09
N ALA A 67 -6.36 -12.74 -4.01
CA ALA A 67 -5.52 -11.55 -4.04
C ALA A 67 -4.10 -11.89 -4.50
N ILE A 68 -3.48 -12.92 -3.91
CA ILE A 68 -2.14 -13.41 -4.29
C ILE A 68 -2.12 -13.88 -5.74
N MET A 69 -3.16 -14.59 -6.18
CA MET A 69 -3.25 -15.04 -7.58
C MET A 69 -3.38 -13.86 -8.55
N LEU A 70 -4.21 -12.86 -8.24
CA LEU A 70 -4.34 -11.66 -9.06
C LEU A 70 -3.01 -10.88 -9.15
N GLU A 71 -2.27 -10.83 -8.05
CA GLU A 71 -0.93 -10.23 -8.03
C GLU A 71 0.04 -10.96 -8.96
N SER A 72 0.01 -12.30 -8.97
CA SER A 72 0.81 -13.09 -9.92
C SER A 72 0.47 -12.80 -11.39
N TYR A 73 -0.79 -12.45 -11.68
CA TYR A 73 -1.24 -12.11 -13.02
C TYR A 73 -0.70 -10.75 -13.46
N TRP A 74 -0.70 -9.78 -12.56
CA TRP A 74 -0.06 -8.49 -12.79
C TRP A 74 1.43 -8.64 -13.10
N ASN A 75 2.16 -9.46 -12.34
CA ASN A 75 3.58 -9.74 -12.59
C ASN A 75 3.80 -10.38 -13.96
N ARG A 76 2.97 -11.35 -14.33
CA ARG A 76 3.03 -11.98 -15.65
C ARG A 76 2.77 -10.95 -16.76
N LEU A 77 1.82 -10.04 -16.56
CA LEU A 77 1.51 -8.98 -17.52
C LEU A 77 2.69 -8.00 -17.66
N LEU A 78 3.29 -7.57 -16.54
CA LEU A 78 4.50 -6.72 -16.52
C LEU A 78 5.68 -7.35 -17.25
N GLY A 79 5.81 -8.68 -17.21
CA GLY A 79 6.83 -9.40 -17.99
C GLY A 79 6.57 -9.45 -19.50
N SER A 80 5.34 -9.16 -19.94
CA SER A 80 4.93 -9.26 -21.35
C SER A 80 4.64 -7.91 -22.02
N GLN A 81 4.39 -6.85 -21.24
CA GLN A 81 4.01 -5.53 -21.73
C GLN A 81 4.73 -4.43 -20.93
N SER A 82 5.10 -3.35 -21.62
CA SER A 82 5.77 -2.20 -21.00
C SER A 82 4.76 -1.25 -20.34
N PHE A 83 4.59 -1.37 -19.02
CA PHE A 83 3.83 -0.43 -18.21
C PHE A 83 4.35 -0.39 -16.78
N SER A 84 3.94 0.61 -16.01
CA SER A 84 4.17 0.68 -14.56
C SER A 84 2.86 0.42 -13.83
N LEU A 85 2.88 -0.49 -12.86
CA LEU A 85 1.74 -0.81 -12.03
C LEU A 85 1.88 -0.15 -10.65
N TYR A 86 0.79 0.44 -10.18
CA TYR A 86 0.65 1.03 -8.86
C TYR A 86 -0.58 0.40 -8.20
N CYS A 87 -0.36 -0.56 -7.32
CA CYS A 87 -1.45 -1.15 -6.55
C CYS A 87 -1.66 -0.36 -5.26
N ALA A 88 -2.91 -0.08 -4.94
CA ALA A 88 -3.29 0.46 -3.64
C ALA A 88 -3.89 -0.63 -2.78
N TYR A 89 -3.37 -0.70 -1.56
CA TYR A 89 -3.79 -1.66 -0.56
C TYR A 89 -4.31 -0.91 0.66
N PRO A 90 -5.54 -1.18 1.12
CA PRO A 90 -6.03 -0.71 2.40
C PRO A 90 -5.38 -1.56 3.52
N ILE A 91 -4.07 -1.43 3.68
CA ILE A 91 -3.34 -2.07 4.76
C ILE A 91 -3.33 -1.12 5.94
N ASP A 92 -4.01 -1.53 7.02
CA ASP A 92 -3.78 -0.91 8.31
C ASP A 92 -2.42 -1.39 8.84
N ILE A 93 -1.40 -0.54 8.72
CA ILE A 93 -0.05 -0.81 9.22
C ILE A 93 0.00 -1.00 10.74
N PHE A 94 -1.01 -0.52 11.47
CA PHE A 94 -1.16 -0.77 12.91
C PHE A 94 -2.00 -2.02 13.20
N GLY A 95 -2.70 -2.56 12.20
CA GLY A 95 -3.54 -3.73 12.31
C GLY A 95 -2.75 -5.02 12.52
N HIS A 96 -3.39 -6.02 13.13
CA HIS A 96 -2.78 -7.32 13.40
C HIS A 96 -2.46 -8.12 12.12
N ASP A 97 -3.11 -7.80 10.99
CA ASP A 97 -2.86 -8.43 9.70
C ASP A 97 -1.56 -7.95 9.04
N PHE A 98 -0.94 -6.86 9.52
CA PHE A 98 0.35 -6.38 9.03
C PHE A 98 1.52 -7.16 9.64
N GLN A 99 1.70 -8.40 9.19
CA GLN A 99 2.80 -9.29 9.60
C GLN A 99 3.65 -9.69 8.41
N VAL A 100 4.94 -9.98 8.67
CA VAL A 100 5.93 -10.39 7.65
C VAL A 100 5.35 -11.46 6.72
N ALA A 101 4.93 -12.62 7.24
CA ALA A 101 4.39 -13.71 6.42
C ALA A 101 3.21 -13.30 5.51
N THR A 102 2.40 -12.33 5.95
CA THR A 102 1.22 -11.83 5.23
C THR A 102 1.62 -10.82 4.16
N VAL A 103 2.54 -9.91 4.47
CA VAL A 103 2.96 -8.84 3.55
C VAL A 103 4.06 -9.31 2.60
N ASP A 104 4.79 -10.39 2.92
CA ASP A 104 5.82 -10.99 2.06
C ASP A 104 5.25 -11.38 0.70
N ALA A 105 4.08 -12.02 0.68
CA ALA A 105 3.43 -12.44 -0.56
C ALA A 105 3.02 -11.24 -1.44
N ILE A 106 2.63 -10.12 -0.83
CA ILE A 106 2.24 -8.89 -1.54
C ILE A 106 3.49 -8.12 -1.98
N PHE A 107 4.41 -7.88 -1.07
CA PHE A 107 5.57 -7.01 -1.30
C PHE A 107 6.59 -7.65 -2.24
N CYS A 108 6.72 -9.00 -2.30
CA CYS A 108 7.58 -9.67 -3.28
C CYS A 108 7.18 -9.37 -4.73
N ALA A 109 5.93 -8.97 -4.96
CA ALA A 109 5.44 -8.58 -6.27
C ALA A 109 5.65 -7.09 -6.60
N HIS A 110 5.99 -6.26 -5.61
CA HIS A 110 6.10 -4.82 -5.79
C HIS A 110 7.54 -4.33 -5.65
N SER A 111 7.97 -3.50 -6.59
CA SER A 111 9.32 -2.91 -6.55
C SER A 111 9.43 -1.70 -5.60
N HIS A 112 8.32 -1.00 -5.33
CA HIS A 112 8.29 0.24 -4.57
C HIS A 112 7.02 0.37 -3.72
N LEU A 113 7.19 0.77 -2.46
CA LEU A 113 6.11 1.12 -1.54
C LEU A 113 6.13 2.62 -1.25
N LEU A 114 4.94 3.22 -1.18
CA LEU A 114 4.82 4.61 -0.79
C LEU A 114 4.89 4.73 0.74
N PRO A 115 5.70 5.65 1.29
CA PRO A 115 5.86 5.81 2.72
C PRO A 115 4.58 6.31 3.37
N SER A 116 4.30 5.80 4.56
CA SER A 116 3.36 6.42 5.47
C SER A 116 3.77 7.87 5.78
N GLY A 117 2.79 8.77 5.90
CA GLY A 117 3.06 10.18 6.12
C GLY A 117 3.77 10.48 7.46
N PRO A 118 4.36 11.68 7.61
CA PRO A 118 5.19 12.05 8.78
C PRO A 118 4.44 12.00 10.13
N GLN A 119 3.11 12.05 10.09
CA GLN A 119 2.26 11.89 11.28
C GLN A 119 2.38 10.49 11.89
N VAL A 120 2.52 9.46 11.04
CA VAL A 120 2.69 8.07 11.45
C VAL A 120 4.05 7.87 12.10
N GLU A 121 5.10 8.44 11.52
CA GLU A 121 6.46 8.39 12.07
C GLU A 121 6.52 9.00 13.48
N ALA A 122 5.99 10.21 13.64
CA ALA A 122 5.96 10.89 14.93
C ALA A 122 5.13 10.13 15.98
N ALA A 123 4.00 9.55 15.56
CA ALA A 123 3.14 8.75 16.42
C ALA A 123 3.82 7.45 16.89
N LEU A 124 4.53 6.77 15.99
CA LEU A 124 5.28 5.55 16.29
C LEU A 124 6.43 5.83 17.25
N GLU A 125 7.23 6.86 16.98
CA GLU A 125 8.36 7.25 17.85
C GLU A 125 7.87 7.59 19.27
N ARG A 126 6.74 8.30 19.38
CA ARG A 126 6.12 8.60 20.68
C ARG A 126 5.66 7.32 21.39
N ALA A 127 4.97 6.42 20.69
CA ALA A 127 4.49 5.18 21.27
C ALA A 127 5.64 4.28 21.75
N MET A 128 6.73 4.20 20.98
CA MET A 128 7.93 3.45 21.37
C MET A 128 8.56 4.02 22.64
N LYS A 129 8.67 5.35 22.77
CA LYS A 129 9.17 6.00 23.99
C LYS A 129 8.30 5.67 25.20
N ASP A 130 6.98 5.72 25.04
CA ASP A 130 6.06 5.51 26.15
C ASP A 130 5.99 4.06 26.63
N VAL A 131 6.22 3.07 25.75
CA VAL A 131 6.15 1.64 26.09
C VAL A 131 7.52 1.09 26.49
N LEU A 132 8.57 1.42 25.74
CA LEU A 132 9.91 0.85 25.95
C LEU A 132 10.74 1.69 26.93
N GLY A 133 10.47 2.99 27.04
CA GLY A 133 11.17 3.90 27.93
C GLY A 133 12.69 3.84 27.72
N PRO A 134 13.51 3.72 28.79
CA PRO A 134 14.97 3.64 28.68
C PRO A 134 15.49 2.48 27.83
N ARG A 135 14.72 1.39 27.68
CA ARG A 135 15.13 0.22 26.86
C ARG A 135 15.26 0.58 25.38
N LEU A 136 14.57 1.63 24.92
CA LEU A 136 14.59 2.03 23.52
C LEU A 136 16.01 2.38 23.03
N GLU A 137 16.84 3.00 23.86
CA GLU A 137 18.19 3.40 23.46
C GLU A 137 19.07 2.20 23.10
N GLY A 138 18.93 1.10 23.84
CA GLY A 138 19.64 -0.15 23.53
C GLY A 138 19.10 -0.87 22.29
N LEU A 139 17.85 -0.62 21.90
CA LEU A 139 17.20 -1.27 20.77
C LEU A 139 17.37 -0.51 19.44
N ARG A 140 17.62 0.81 19.48
CA ARG A 140 17.79 1.64 18.27
C ARG A 140 18.86 1.13 17.30
N PRO A 141 20.05 0.68 17.74
CA PRO A 141 21.05 0.12 16.83
C PRO A 141 20.56 -1.17 16.16
N LEU A 142 19.83 -2.03 16.88
CA LEU A 142 19.29 -3.29 16.38
C LEU A 142 18.17 -3.05 15.35
N ILE A 143 17.29 -2.09 15.62
CA ILE A 143 16.26 -1.65 14.69
C ILE A 143 16.91 -1.14 13.40
N LYS A 144 17.93 -0.26 13.48
CA LYS A 144 18.62 0.28 12.30
C LYS A 144 19.38 -0.76 11.49
N ALA A 145 19.99 -1.75 12.14
CA ALA A 145 20.85 -2.73 11.48
C ALA A 145 20.07 -3.83 10.74
N ASN A 146 18.88 -4.22 11.22
CA ASN A 146 18.19 -5.44 10.79
C ASN A 146 16.74 -5.23 10.29
N TYR A 147 16.34 -4.00 9.91
CA TYR A 147 14.95 -3.75 9.51
C TYR A 147 14.63 -4.08 8.05
N ARG A 148 15.62 -4.15 7.15
CA ARG A 148 15.37 -4.23 5.71
C ARG A 148 15.21 -5.70 5.28
N PRO A 149 14.01 -6.15 4.86
CA PRO A 149 13.92 -7.39 4.13
C PRO A 149 14.82 -7.30 2.89
N THR A 150 15.60 -8.34 2.60
CA THR A 150 16.52 -8.38 1.44
C THR A 150 15.79 -8.32 0.09
N TRP A 151 14.49 -8.55 0.11
CA TRP A 151 13.64 -8.79 -1.04
C TRP A 151 12.70 -7.62 -1.37
N ALA A 152 12.65 -6.55 -0.55
CA ALA A 152 11.85 -5.35 -0.83
C ALA A 152 12.47 -4.06 -0.25
N THR A 153 12.33 -2.95 -0.99
CA THR A 153 12.65 -1.61 -0.46
C THR A 153 11.47 -1.11 0.36
N LEU A 154 11.49 -1.41 1.66
CA LEU A 154 10.47 -0.96 2.60
C LEU A 154 10.79 0.46 3.10
N PRO A 155 9.81 1.38 3.18
CA PRO A 155 10.05 2.66 3.80
C PRO A 155 10.32 2.49 5.31
N PRO A 156 11.03 3.45 5.93
CA PRO A 156 11.61 3.24 7.26
C PRO A 156 10.60 2.90 8.35
N VAL A 157 9.44 3.57 8.37
CA VAL A 157 8.42 3.40 9.41
C VAL A 157 7.81 2.01 9.38
N GLU A 158 7.40 1.55 8.20
CA GLU A 158 6.84 0.22 7.96
C GLU A 158 7.81 -0.86 8.41
N ALA A 159 9.10 -0.61 8.21
CA ALA A 159 10.11 -1.59 8.57
C ALA A 159 10.40 -1.66 10.05
N VAL A 160 10.35 -0.53 10.75
CA VAL A 160 10.35 -0.51 12.22
C VAL A 160 9.15 -1.28 12.75
N ILE A 161 7.96 -1.09 12.17
CA ILE A 161 6.74 -1.81 12.56
C ILE A 161 6.91 -3.32 12.39
N LEU A 162 7.40 -3.78 11.23
CA LEU A 162 7.65 -5.22 11.00
C LEU A 162 8.69 -5.77 11.98
N TRP A 163 9.78 -5.03 12.22
CA TRP A 163 10.82 -5.44 13.16
C TRP A 163 10.25 -5.59 14.58
N LEU A 164 9.45 -4.62 15.05
CA LEU A 164 8.82 -4.66 16.38
C LEU A 164 7.90 -5.89 16.52
N ARG A 165 7.07 -6.16 15.52
CA ARG A 165 6.17 -7.33 15.53
C ARG A 165 6.93 -8.65 15.55
N ASN A 166 8.09 -8.73 14.87
CA ASN A 166 8.87 -9.96 14.85
C ASN A 166 9.69 -10.19 16.12
N ASN A 167 10.21 -9.12 16.73
CA ASN A 167 11.21 -9.22 17.82
C ASN A 167 10.66 -8.89 19.21
N LEU A 168 9.60 -8.08 19.31
CA LEU A 168 9.05 -7.58 20.57
C LEU A 168 7.55 -7.90 20.69
N ARG A 169 7.14 -9.14 20.38
CA ARG A 169 5.73 -9.57 20.35
C ARG A 169 4.93 -9.13 21.59
N GLY A 170 5.52 -9.18 22.79
CA GLY A 170 4.86 -8.78 24.03
C GLY A 170 4.58 -7.26 24.18
N SER A 171 5.32 -6.41 23.48
CA SER A 171 5.15 -4.94 23.53
C SER A 171 4.65 -4.34 22.20
N ALA A 172 4.75 -5.08 21.10
CA ALA A 172 4.43 -4.61 19.76
C ALA A 172 2.96 -4.18 19.65
N ASP A 173 2.02 -4.99 20.13
CA ASP A 173 0.60 -4.68 20.02
C ASP A 173 0.20 -3.44 20.83
N GLU A 174 0.83 -3.24 21.99
CA GLU A 174 0.63 -2.02 22.78
C GLU A 174 1.20 -0.78 22.07
N ILE A 175 2.39 -0.90 21.48
CA ILE A 175 3.00 0.17 20.68
C ILE A 175 2.10 0.54 19.50
N MET A 176 1.61 -0.43 18.74
CA MET A 176 0.72 -0.17 17.58
C MET A 176 -0.60 0.46 18.00
N THR A 177 -1.19 -0.02 19.11
CA THR A 177 -2.42 0.55 19.67
C THR A 177 -2.23 2.02 20.06
N ARG A 178 -1.12 2.35 20.74
CA ARG A 178 -0.80 3.74 21.14
C ARG A 178 -0.48 4.61 19.91
N ALA A 179 0.32 4.11 18.98
CA ALA A 179 0.67 4.83 17.75
C ALA A 179 -0.59 5.17 16.92
N GLY A 180 -1.51 4.23 16.74
CA GLY A 180 -2.78 4.48 16.05
C GLY A 180 -3.64 5.55 16.73
N ARG A 181 -3.68 5.58 18.08
CA ARG A 181 -4.35 6.65 18.84
C ARG A 181 -3.68 8.01 18.64
N TYR A 182 -2.35 8.07 18.73
CA TYR A 182 -1.60 9.31 18.55
C TYR A 182 -1.73 9.88 17.16
N CYS A 183 -1.69 9.02 16.13
CA CYS A 183 -1.89 9.44 14.75
C CYS A 183 -3.27 10.09 14.59
N ARG A 184 -4.35 9.44 15.03
CA ARG A 184 -5.72 9.98 14.95
C ARG A 184 -5.91 11.27 15.75
N SER A 185 -5.28 11.39 16.92
CA SER A 185 -5.37 12.61 17.73
C SER A 185 -4.67 13.82 17.10
N SER A 186 -3.61 13.58 16.33
CA SER A 186 -2.90 14.62 15.58
C SER A 186 -3.63 15.04 14.29
N SER A 187 -4.63 14.28 13.85
CA SER A 187 -5.44 14.53 12.64
C SER A 187 -6.71 15.36 12.90
N LEU A 188 -7.04 15.72 14.15
CA LEU A 188 -8.17 16.61 14.45
C LEU A 188 -7.90 18.02 13.89
N PRO A 189 -8.91 18.69 13.29
CA PRO A 189 -8.68 19.88 12.47
C PRO A 189 -8.08 21.02 13.29
N ARG A 190 -7.08 21.68 12.70
CA ARG A 190 -6.74 23.07 13.04
C ARG A 190 -8.05 23.86 12.98
N THR A 191 -8.40 24.42 14.13
CA THR A 191 -9.54 25.30 14.40
C THR A 191 -10.01 26.08 13.16
N THR A 192 -11.28 25.92 12.80
CA THR A 192 -12.00 26.87 11.96
C THR A 192 -11.92 28.25 12.61
N TYR A 193 -11.00 29.09 12.17
CA TYR A 193 -11.13 30.53 12.34
C TYR A 193 -12.06 31.01 11.23
N GLY A 194 -13.30 31.33 11.60
CA GLY A 194 -14.16 32.17 10.79
C GLY A 194 -13.50 33.53 10.61
N GLY A 195 -13.44 33.98 9.35
CA GLY A 195 -12.81 35.25 9.00
C GLY A 195 -12.72 35.43 7.50
N MET A 196 -13.87 35.74 6.89
CA MET A 196 -14.05 36.72 5.82
C MET A 196 -13.11 36.68 4.60
N LEU A 197 -13.68 36.28 3.46
CA LEU A 197 -13.45 36.77 2.09
C LEU A 197 -12.00 37.15 1.72
N ASP A 198 -11.38 36.37 0.83
CA ASP A 198 -10.93 37.01 -0.40
C ASP A 198 -10.88 36.04 -1.58
N ALA A 199 -11.39 36.55 -2.70
CA ALA A 199 -11.47 35.88 -3.98
C ALA A 199 -10.12 35.90 -4.71
N ASN A 200 -10.02 35.05 -5.73
CA ASN A 200 -9.04 35.13 -6.83
C ASN A 200 -7.58 34.73 -6.50
N ARG A 201 -7.14 33.58 -7.03
CA ARG A 201 -6.26 33.49 -8.23
C ARG A 201 -5.78 32.06 -8.49
N HIS A 202 -5.98 31.64 -9.74
CA HIS A 202 -5.16 30.79 -10.64
C HIS A 202 -4.41 29.57 -10.05
N GLY A 203 -4.39 28.40 -10.68
CA GLY A 203 -4.61 28.02 -12.07
C GLY A 203 -3.80 26.74 -12.30
N TRP A 204 -4.44 25.81 -12.99
CA TRP A 204 -4.02 24.45 -13.40
C TRP A 204 -2.53 24.19 -13.60
#